data_AF-G9NDJ3-F1
#
_entry.id   AF-G9NDJ3-F1
#
_cell.length_a   1.000
_cell.length_b   1.000
_cell.length_c   1.000
_cell.angle_alpha   90.00
_cell.angle_beta   90.00
_cell.angle_gamma   90.00
#
_symmetry.space_group_name_H-M   'P 1'
#
loop_
_entity.id
_entity.type
_entity.pdbx_description
1 polymer ?
#
loop_
_entity_poly.entity_id
_entity_poly.type
_entity_poly.pdbx_seq_one_letter_code
_entity_poly.pdbx_strand_id
1 'polypeptide(L)'
;MNPPPSSQSHFDKFQNFTPSHDAPFDKEFARLALSQNWIPGSQEYTKERTIAMREELKTHYFSSQHLDSTQEEPTEEEILQGYQDLCIEVGIPPCDTAAECKGNLKKKLVNIVDLIDARRTNRKVRVWRDFQAFRKYTLQKEHRISVDEAKKDGGYLASLLQRLRDPHGERIFRMRRAGLGRKA
;
A
#
# COMPACT_ATOMS: atom_id res chain seq x y z
N MET A 1 -23.56 -12.90 -7.12
CA MET A 1 -22.23 -12.89 -6.46
C MET A 1 -22.45 -12.40 -5.05
N ASN A 2 -22.28 -13.27 -4.06
CA ASN A 2 -22.28 -12.83 -2.67
C ASN A 2 -20.99 -12.04 -2.42
N PRO A 3 -21.03 -10.90 -1.72
CA PRO A 3 -19.80 -10.25 -1.29
C PRO A 3 -19.02 -11.27 -0.42
N PRO A 4 -17.69 -11.34 -0.55
CA PRO A 4 -16.89 -12.17 0.34
C PRO A 4 -17.19 -11.77 1.79
N PRO A 5 -17.13 -12.72 2.75
CA PRO A 5 -17.27 -12.40 4.16
C PRO A 5 -16.29 -11.27 4.50
N SER A 6 -16.71 -10.33 5.35
CA SER A 6 -15.88 -9.23 5.82
C SER A 6 -14.59 -9.81 6.39
N SER A 7 -13.53 -9.80 5.58
CA SER A 7 -12.19 -10.21 5.98
C SER A 7 -11.79 -9.38 7.20
N GLN A 8 -11.37 -10.04 8.27
CA GLN A 8 -10.97 -9.43 9.54
C GLN A 8 -9.95 -8.31 9.27
N SER A 9 -10.31 -7.06 9.53
CA SER A 9 -9.44 -5.92 9.29
C SER A 9 -8.27 -5.92 10.29
N HIS A 10 -7.13 -5.33 9.92
CA HIS A 10 -6.03 -5.07 10.85
C HIS A 10 -6.51 -4.35 12.12
N PHE A 11 -7.56 -3.54 12.02
CA PHE A 11 -8.13 -2.80 13.14
C PHE A 11 -8.82 -3.71 14.18
N ASP A 12 -9.21 -4.93 13.83
CA ASP A 12 -9.91 -5.87 14.73
C ASP A 12 -9.02 -6.40 15.86
N LYS A 13 -7.69 -6.29 15.73
CA LYS A 13 -6.74 -6.79 16.73
C LYS A 13 -6.55 -5.87 17.94
N PHE A 14 -7.05 -4.63 17.88
CA PHE A 14 -6.81 -3.65 18.94
C PHE A 14 -7.89 -3.75 20.03
N GLN A 15 -7.44 -4.12 21.23
CA GLN A 15 -8.32 -4.14 22.41
C GLN A 15 -8.84 -2.73 22.70
N ASN A 16 -10.15 -2.62 22.96
CA ASN A 16 -10.86 -1.35 23.22
C ASN A 16 -10.97 -0.40 22.02
N PHE A 17 -10.78 -0.89 20.79
CA PHE A 17 -11.10 -0.17 19.58
C PHE A 17 -12.29 -0.84 18.88
N THR A 18 -13.26 -0.06 18.40
CA THR A 18 -14.40 -0.58 17.63
C THR A 18 -14.25 -0.17 16.16
N PRO A 19 -13.85 -1.09 15.27
CA PRO A 19 -13.58 -0.79 13.87
C PRO A 19 -14.83 -0.43 13.05
N SER A 20 -14.70 0.56 12.16
CA SER A 20 -15.65 0.82 11.07
C SER A 20 -15.12 0.19 9.77
N HIS A 21 -15.68 -0.96 9.38
CA HIS A 21 -15.19 -1.72 8.22
C HIS A 21 -15.46 -1.04 6.86
N ASP A 22 -16.42 -0.13 6.82
CA ASP A 22 -16.84 0.64 5.64
C ASP A 22 -16.18 2.03 5.54
N ALA A 23 -15.41 2.42 6.56
CA ALA A 23 -14.70 3.69 6.55
C ALA A 23 -13.41 3.60 5.70
N PRO A 24 -13.06 4.67 4.97
CA PRO A 24 -11.72 4.82 4.38
C PRO A 24 -10.63 4.59 5.43
N PHE A 25 -9.58 3.89 5.04
CA PHE A 25 -8.42 3.53 5.86
C PHE A 25 -7.90 4.72 6.66
N ASP A 26 -7.73 5.89 6.05
CA ASP A 26 -7.15 7.04 6.75
C ASP A 26 -8.04 7.59 7.87
N LYS A 27 -9.36 7.53 7.69
CA LYS A 27 -10.30 7.91 8.75
C LYS A 27 -10.22 6.94 9.91
N GLU A 28 -10.12 5.65 9.61
CA GLU A 28 -10.07 4.61 10.62
C GLU A 28 -8.72 4.58 11.35
N PHE A 29 -7.63 4.71 10.61
CA PHE A 29 -6.29 4.82 11.17
C PHE A 29 -6.15 6.07 12.04
N ALA A 30 -6.76 7.21 11.66
CA ALA A 30 -6.75 8.40 12.51
C ALA A 30 -7.47 8.16 13.84
N ARG A 31 -8.61 7.45 13.86
CA ARG A 31 -9.29 7.07 15.10
C ARG A 31 -8.42 6.15 15.97
N LEU A 32 -7.78 5.16 15.36
CA LEU A 32 -6.87 4.26 16.05
C LEU A 32 -5.68 5.05 16.64
N ALA A 33 -5.03 5.88 15.83
CA ALA A 33 -3.87 6.69 16.23
C ALA A 33 -4.18 7.58 17.44
N LEU A 34 -5.39 8.16 17.51
CA LEU A 34 -5.84 8.92 18.67
C LEU A 34 -5.88 8.05 19.94
N SER A 35 -6.42 6.83 19.85
CA SER A 35 -6.47 5.91 20.99
C SER A 35 -5.08 5.44 21.45
N GLN A 36 -4.11 5.39 20.53
CA GLN A 36 -2.73 4.96 20.79
C GLN A 36 -1.78 6.13 21.09
N ASN A 37 -2.27 7.38 21.10
CA ASN A 37 -1.47 8.60 21.25
C ASN A 37 -0.39 8.81 20.15
N TRP A 38 -0.59 8.27 18.95
CA TRP A 38 0.29 8.52 17.80
C TRP A 38 0.00 9.89 17.18
N ILE A 39 0.97 10.81 17.30
CA ILE A 39 0.80 12.22 16.89
C ILE A 39 0.81 12.36 15.35
N PRO A 40 -0.24 12.90 14.71
CA PRO A 40 -0.29 13.09 13.25
C PRO A 40 0.93 13.83 12.69
N GLY A 41 1.59 13.22 11.71
CA GLY A 41 2.78 13.77 11.07
C GLY A 41 4.10 13.49 11.79
N SER A 42 4.09 12.79 12.92
CA SER A 42 5.31 12.24 13.52
C SER A 42 5.88 11.09 12.68
N GLN A 43 7.14 10.74 12.94
CA GLN A 43 7.76 9.57 12.33
C GLN A 43 7.06 8.27 12.76
N GLU A 44 6.67 8.17 14.04
CA GLU A 44 5.93 7.04 14.57
C GLU A 44 4.56 6.89 13.90
N TYR A 45 3.79 7.98 13.76
CA TYR A 45 2.51 7.95 13.05
C TYR A 45 2.67 7.45 11.62
N THR A 46 3.69 7.92 10.90
CA THR A 46 3.96 7.50 9.52
C THR A 46 4.36 6.03 9.43
N LYS A 47 5.15 5.56 10.40
CA LYS A 47 5.57 4.17 10.52
C LYS A 47 4.37 3.25 10.77
N GLU A 48 3.61 3.51 11.83
CA GLU A 48 2.47 2.68 12.22
C GLU A 48 1.37 2.72 11.15
N ARG A 49 1.19 3.85 10.47
CA ARG A 49 0.28 3.94 9.31
C ARG A 49 0.70 3.00 8.20
N THR A 50 1.99 2.93 7.88
CA THR A 50 2.50 2.07 6.81
C THR A 50 2.42 0.58 7.22
N ILE A 51 2.63 0.28 8.50
CA ILE A 51 2.43 -1.07 9.04
C ILE A 51 0.97 -1.48 8.90
N ALA A 52 0.03 -0.66 9.38
CA ALA A 52 -1.40 -0.94 9.26
C ALA A 52 -1.84 -1.12 7.79
N MET A 53 -1.28 -0.34 6.86
CA MET A 53 -1.53 -0.54 5.42
C MET A 53 -1.01 -1.89 4.90
N ARG A 54 0.17 -2.33 5.36
CA ARG A 54 0.72 -3.63 4.99
C ARG A 54 -0.19 -4.75 5.47
N GLU A 55 -0.61 -4.69 6.72
CA GLU A 55 -1.46 -5.71 7.33
C GLU A 55 -2.86 -5.76 6.69
N GLU A 56 -3.44 -4.60 6.34
CA GLU A 56 -4.68 -4.57 5.53
C GLU A 56 -4.47 -5.26 4.18
N LEU A 57 -3.36 -4.98 3.48
CA LEU A 57 -3.09 -5.65 2.21
C LEU A 57 -2.88 -7.16 2.39
N LYS A 58 -2.15 -7.58 3.43
CA LYS A 58 -1.96 -9.00 3.77
C LYS A 58 -3.30 -9.68 4.03
N THR A 59 -4.14 -9.07 4.84
CA THR A 59 -5.49 -9.56 5.14
C THR A 59 -6.32 -9.81 3.88
N HIS A 60 -6.31 -8.87 2.93
CA HIS A 60 -7.21 -8.93 1.79
C HIS A 60 -6.75 -9.85 0.67
N TYR A 61 -5.44 -10.10 0.55
CA TYR A 61 -4.86 -10.80 -0.59
C TYR A 61 -3.97 -11.99 -0.21
N PHE A 62 -3.40 -12.01 0.99
CA PHE A 62 -2.34 -12.96 1.38
C PHE A 62 -2.67 -13.70 2.67
N SER A 63 -3.92 -13.67 3.14
CA SER A 63 -4.37 -14.47 4.28
C SER A 63 -4.55 -15.92 3.87
N SER A 64 -3.99 -16.83 4.67
CA SER A 64 -4.24 -18.25 4.49
C SER A 64 -5.72 -18.55 4.71
N GLN A 65 -6.30 -19.34 3.81
CA GLN A 65 -7.70 -19.78 3.92
C GLN A 65 -7.86 -20.99 4.86
N HIS A 66 -6.76 -21.53 5.37
CA HIS A 66 -6.76 -22.69 6.23
C HIS A 66 -7.03 -22.29 7.69
N LEU A 67 -8.31 -22.43 8.09
CA LEU A 67 -8.82 -22.21 9.45
C LEU A 67 -8.20 -23.12 10.54
N ASP A 68 -7.38 -24.11 10.16
CA ASP A 68 -6.91 -25.19 11.04
C ASP A 68 -5.37 -25.30 11.13
N SER A 69 -4.63 -24.38 10.50
CA SER A 69 -3.17 -24.41 10.51
C SER A 69 -2.58 -23.35 11.44
N THR A 70 -1.77 -23.82 12.39
CA THR A 70 -0.85 -23.03 13.23
C THR A 70 0.25 -22.30 12.44
N GLN A 71 0.14 -22.22 11.11
CA GLN A 71 1.08 -21.52 10.25
C GLN A 71 0.58 -20.08 10.06
N GLU A 72 1.29 -19.13 10.68
CA GLU A 72 1.00 -17.69 10.55
C GLU A 72 1.40 -17.12 9.18
N GLU A 73 2.25 -17.82 8.42
CA GLU A 73 2.80 -17.35 7.15
C GLU A 73 2.17 -18.07 5.95
N PRO A 74 1.79 -17.34 4.87
CA PRO A 74 1.17 -17.91 3.69
C PRO A 74 2.11 -18.79 2.87
N THR A 75 1.58 -19.82 2.21
CA THR A 75 2.35 -20.70 1.31
C THR A 75 2.75 -19.97 0.02
N GLU A 76 3.67 -20.55 -0.76
CA GLU A 76 4.07 -19.96 -2.05
C GLU A 76 2.89 -19.84 -3.03
N GLU A 77 1.97 -20.82 -3.01
CA GLU A 77 0.75 -20.83 -3.81
C GLU A 77 -0.22 -19.73 -3.37
N GLU A 78 -0.40 -19.53 -2.05
CA GLU A 78 -1.21 -18.45 -1.50
C GLU A 78 -0.61 -17.07 -1.81
N ILE A 79 0.72 -16.95 -1.75
CA ILE A 79 1.43 -15.74 -2.15
C ILE A 79 1.21 -15.45 -3.64
N LEU A 80 1.33 -16.46 -4.50
CA LEU A 80 1.06 -16.31 -5.93
C LEU A 80 -0.38 -15.87 -6.18
N GLN A 81 -1.36 -16.55 -5.58
CA GLN A 81 -2.78 -16.23 -5.72
C GLN A 81 -3.06 -14.78 -5.27
N GLY A 82 -2.50 -14.36 -4.14
CA GLY A 82 -2.65 -12.98 -3.66
C GLY A 82 -2.11 -11.93 -4.63
N TYR A 83 -0.99 -12.21 -5.28
CA TYR A 83 -0.45 -11.33 -6.31
C TYR A 83 -1.27 -11.36 -7.61
N GLN A 84 -1.84 -12.50 -7.99
CA GLN A 84 -2.74 -12.61 -9.14
C GLN A 84 -4.03 -11.82 -8.91
N ASP A 85 -4.63 -11.94 -7.72
CA ASP A 85 -5.83 -11.19 -7.32
C ASP A 85 -5.54 -9.69 -7.31
N LEU A 86 -4.39 -9.28 -6.78
CA LEU A 86 -3.97 -7.90 -6.77
C LEU A 86 -3.74 -7.36 -8.20
N CYS A 87 -3.18 -8.17 -9.10
CA CYS A 87 -3.07 -7.84 -10.53
C CYS A 87 -4.46 -7.58 -11.13
N ILE A 88 -5.42 -8.49 -10.91
CA ILE A 88 -6.78 -8.39 -11.43
C ILE A 88 -7.45 -7.11 -10.92
N GLU A 89 -7.34 -6.80 -9.64
CA GLU A 89 -7.93 -5.60 -9.01
C GLU A 89 -7.46 -4.32 -9.71
N VAL A 90 -6.18 -4.24 -10.08
CA VAL A 90 -5.63 -3.08 -10.81
C VAL A 90 -5.72 -3.20 -12.32
N GLY A 91 -6.38 -4.24 -12.85
CA GLY A 91 -6.61 -4.45 -14.28
C GLY A 91 -5.36 -4.90 -15.04
N ILE A 92 -4.60 -5.83 -14.46
CA ILE A 92 -3.51 -6.58 -15.09
C ILE A 92 -3.97 -8.05 -15.16
N PRO A 93 -3.81 -8.74 -16.29
CA PRO A 93 -4.07 -10.19 -16.35
C PRO A 93 -3.18 -10.94 -15.35
N PRO A 94 -3.69 -11.97 -14.66
CA PRO A 94 -2.87 -12.77 -13.74
C PRO A 94 -1.71 -13.43 -14.50
N CYS A 95 -0.57 -13.61 -13.83
CA CYS A 95 0.61 -14.27 -14.37
C CYS A 95 0.87 -15.58 -13.62
N ASP A 96 1.68 -16.46 -14.20
CA ASP A 96 1.96 -17.79 -13.64
C ASP A 96 2.91 -17.74 -12.44
N THR A 97 3.65 -16.64 -12.27
CA THR A 97 4.60 -16.47 -11.16
C THR A 97 4.38 -15.19 -10.36
N ALA A 98 4.69 -15.24 -9.07
CA ALA A 98 4.61 -14.08 -8.19
C ALA A 98 5.60 -12.99 -8.63
N ALA A 99 6.77 -13.37 -9.15
CA ALA A 99 7.79 -12.44 -9.64
C ALA A 99 7.27 -11.60 -10.83
N GLU A 100 6.57 -12.22 -11.78
CA GLU A 100 5.97 -11.52 -12.92
C GLU A 100 4.85 -10.59 -12.48
N CYS A 101 3.98 -11.05 -11.58
CA CYS A 101 2.94 -10.21 -11.00
C CYS A 101 3.54 -8.96 -10.34
N LYS A 102 4.53 -9.12 -9.45
CA LYS A 102 5.25 -8.01 -8.81
C LYS A 102 5.87 -7.06 -9.84
N GLY A 103 6.45 -7.61 -10.92
CA GLY A 103 7.04 -6.83 -12.00
C GLY A 103 6.03 -5.98 -12.76
N ASN A 104 4.83 -6.51 -13.00
CA ASN A 104 3.74 -5.80 -13.68
C ASN A 104 3.06 -4.78 -12.76
N LEU A 105 2.84 -5.11 -11.49
CA LEU A 105 2.33 -4.19 -10.47
C LEU A 105 3.20 -2.94 -10.34
N LYS A 106 4.53 -3.10 -10.35
CA LYS A 106 5.48 -1.97 -10.33
C LYS A 106 5.34 -1.01 -11.51
N LYS A 107 4.78 -1.43 -12.64
CA LYS A 107 4.56 -0.56 -13.81
C LYS A 107 3.21 0.15 -13.75
N LYS A 108 2.31 -0.25 -12.86
CA LYS A 108 0.95 0.27 -12.77
C LYS A 108 0.91 1.49 -11.85
N LEU A 109 0.38 2.59 -12.37
CA LEU A 109 0.27 3.85 -11.63
C LEU A 109 -0.97 3.80 -10.72
N VAL A 110 -0.80 3.19 -9.55
CA VAL A 110 -1.79 3.11 -8.49
C VAL A 110 -1.20 3.68 -7.20
N ASN A 111 -2.01 4.43 -6.45
CA ASN A 111 -1.62 4.87 -5.12
C ASN A 111 -2.02 3.80 -4.11
N ILE A 112 -1.12 3.43 -3.21
CA ILE A 112 -1.35 2.36 -2.23
C ILE A 112 -2.51 2.70 -1.29
N VAL A 113 -2.67 3.97 -0.91
CA VAL A 113 -3.79 4.43 -0.06
C VAL A 113 -5.11 4.26 -0.81
N ASP A 114 -5.17 4.75 -2.07
CA ASP A 114 -6.36 4.62 -2.91
C ASP A 114 -6.76 3.15 -3.12
N LEU A 115 -5.78 2.25 -3.26
CA LEU A 115 -6.01 0.81 -3.44
C LEU A 115 -6.65 0.19 -2.18
N ILE A 116 -6.11 0.49 -1.00
CA ILE A 116 -6.65 -0.02 0.27
C ILE A 116 -8.05 0.56 0.52
N ASP A 117 -8.24 1.86 0.30
CA ASP A 117 -9.54 2.52 0.44
C ASP A 117 -10.60 1.94 -0.51
N ALA A 118 -10.23 1.72 -1.77
CA ALA A 118 -11.10 1.10 -2.75
C ALA A 118 -11.55 -0.29 -2.28
N ARG A 119 -10.63 -1.10 -1.75
CA ARG A 119 -10.95 -2.42 -1.20
C ARG A 119 -11.88 -2.33 0.01
N ARG A 120 -11.56 -1.49 0.99
CA ARG A 120 -12.37 -1.30 2.22
C ARG A 120 -13.77 -0.78 1.92
N THR A 121 -13.89 0.15 0.97
CA THR A 121 -15.16 0.80 0.64
C THR A 121 -15.91 0.14 -0.51
N ASN A 122 -15.44 -1.03 -0.97
CA ASN A 122 -15.97 -1.77 -2.12
C ASN A 122 -16.17 -0.88 -3.37
N ARG A 123 -15.15 -0.07 -3.68
CA ARG A 123 -15.08 0.80 -4.85
C ARG A 123 -14.02 0.31 -5.80
N LYS A 124 -14.12 0.72 -7.07
CA LYS A 124 -13.10 0.44 -8.07
C LYS A 124 -11.82 1.25 -7.80
N VAL A 125 -10.68 0.57 -7.82
CA VAL A 125 -9.36 1.20 -7.68
C VAL A 125 -9.09 2.23 -8.77
N ARG A 126 -8.54 3.39 -8.38
CA ARG A 126 -8.10 4.42 -9.31
C ARG A 126 -6.75 4.06 -9.92
N VAL A 127 -6.78 3.63 -11.17
CA VAL A 127 -5.59 3.44 -12.00
C VAL A 127 -5.33 4.69 -12.84
N TRP A 128 -4.17 5.29 -12.68
CA TRP A 128 -3.77 6.51 -13.36
C TRP A 128 -3.20 6.20 -14.76
N ARG A 129 -3.46 7.11 -15.71
CA ARG A 129 -2.90 7.06 -17.07
C ARG A 129 -1.75 8.05 -17.28
N ASP A 130 -1.77 9.16 -16.54
CA ASP A 130 -0.77 10.20 -16.62
C ASP A 130 0.16 10.18 -15.40
N PHE A 131 1.46 10.03 -15.65
CA PHE A 131 2.46 9.93 -14.58
C PHE A 131 2.61 11.25 -13.82
N GLN A 132 2.52 12.40 -14.49
CA GLN A 132 2.73 13.69 -13.81
C GLN A 132 1.59 14.02 -12.84
N ALA A 133 0.35 13.74 -13.25
CA ALA A 133 -0.83 13.85 -12.40
C ALA A 133 -0.77 12.87 -11.23
N PHE A 134 -0.42 11.60 -11.50
CA PHE A 134 -0.21 10.58 -10.46
C PHE A 134 0.86 11.00 -9.45
N ARG A 135 1.98 11.54 -9.94
CA ARG A 135 3.09 12.05 -9.12
C ARG A 135 2.65 13.23 -8.27
N LYS A 136 2.00 14.24 -8.87
CA LYS A 136 1.50 15.42 -8.14
C LYS A 136 0.54 15.01 -7.03
N TYR A 137 -0.34 14.05 -7.31
CA TYR A 137 -1.29 13.50 -6.34
C TYR A 137 -0.60 12.71 -5.22
N THR A 138 0.24 11.75 -5.57
CA THR A 138 0.92 10.87 -4.61
C THR A 138 1.90 11.63 -3.73
N LEU A 139 2.43 12.76 -4.19
CA LEU A 139 3.27 13.64 -3.38
C LEU A 139 2.47 14.52 -2.40
N GLN A 140 1.15 14.41 -2.26
CA GLN A 140 0.43 15.04 -1.14
C GLN A 140 0.72 14.26 0.16
N LYS A 141 0.67 14.90 1.33
CA LYS A 141 1.20 14.34 2.60
C LYS A 141 0.44 13.07 2.99
N GLU A 142 -0.87 13.10 2.82
CA GLU A 142 -1.84 12.04 3.06
C GLU A 142 -1.65 10.83 2.13
N HIS A 143 -1.15 11.02 0.90
CA HIS A 143 -1.02 9.93 -0.08
C HIS A 143 0.35 9.24 -0.08
N ARG A 144 1.23 9.60 0.87
CA ARG A 144 2.57 9.02 1.03
C ARG A 144 2.59 7.95 2.09
N ILE A 145 3.55 7.04 1.95
CA ILE A 145 3.87 6.00 2.94
C ILE A 145 5.38 5.97 3.21
N SER A 146 5.79 5.33 4.31
CA SER A 146 7.21 5.10 4.58
C SER A 146 7.78 4.04 3.62
N VAL A 147 8.75 4.43 2.80
CA VAL A 147 9.41 3.51 1.85
C VAL A 147 10.16 2.39 2.58
N ASP A 148 10.79 2.72 3.71
CA ASP A 148 11.58 1.75 4.47
C ASP A 148 10.67 0.72 5.14
N GLU A 149 9.53 1.14 5.68
CA GLU A 149 8.54 0.20 6.18
C GLU A 149 7.89 -0.59 5.05
N ALA A 150 7.53 0.02 3.92
CA ALA A 150 6.89 -0.66 2.80
C ALA A 150 7.71 -1.84 2.22
N LYS A 151 9.03 -1.87 2.44
CA LYS A 151 9.94 -2.93 1.99
C LYS A 151 10.08 -4.10 2.96
N LYS A 152 9.69 -3.93 4.22
CA LYS A 152 9.76 -5.02 5.22
C LYS A 152 8.67 -6.06 4.99
N ASP A 153 8.82 -7.19 5.67
CA ASP A 153 7.81 -8.24 5.80
C ASP A 153 7.31 -8.71 4.42
N GLY A 154 8.17 -9.41 3.70
CA GLY A 154 7.89 -9.94 2.35
C GLY A 154 7.83 -8.88 1.23
N GLY A 155 7.83 -7.59 1.57
CA GLY A 155 7.80 -6.50 0.58
C GLY A 155 6.49 -6.45 -0.21
N TYR A 156 5.36 -6.81 0.41
CA TYR A 156 4.04 -6.77 -0.22
C TYR A 156 3.72 -5.39 -0.78
N LEU A 157 3.91 -4.32 0.02
CA LEU A 157 3.74 -2.94 -0.43
C LEU A 157 4.83 -2.50 -1.43
N ALA A 158 6.05 -3.03 -1.34
CA ALA A 158 7.16 -2.67 -2.23
C ALA A 158 6.89 -2.99 -3.70
N SER A 159 5.98 -3.93 -3.97
CA SER A 159 5.57 -4.30 -5.32
C SER A 159 4.68 -3.24 -5.99
N LEU A 160 4.17 -2.28 -5.22
CA LEU A 160 3.32 -1.18 -5.68
C LEU A 160 4.04 0.18 -5.63
N LEU A 161 5.24 0.24 -5.05
CA LEU A 161 5.99 1.49 -4.92
C LEU A 161 6.41 2.04 -6.30
N GLN A 162 6.17 3.34 -6.48
CA GLN A 162 6.54 4.07 -7.69
C GLN A 162 7.75 4.97 -7.45
N ARG A 163 8.63 5.07 -8.46
CA ARG A 163 9.74 6.04 -8.43
C ARG A 163 9.22 7.42 -8.83
N LEU A 164 8.92 8.25 -7.84
CA LEU A 164 8.34 9.58 -8.05
C LEU A 164 9.37 10.68 -8.35
N ARG A 165 10.66 10.36 -8.37
CA ARG A 165 11.72 11.34 -8.71
C ARG A 165 11.87 11.39 -10.21
N ASP A 166 11.77 12.59 -10.76
CA ASP A 166 12.04 12.86 -12.17
C ASP A 166 13.56 12.70 -12.41
N PRO A 167 14.03 11.90 -13.40
CA PRO A 167 15.45 11.81 -13.75
C PRO A 167 16.09 13.18 -14.02
N HIS A 168 15.33 14.11 -14.61
CA HIS A 168 15.79 15.47 -14.85
C HIS A 168 15.93 16.27 -13.55
N GLY A 169 15.00 16.06 -12.61
CA GLY A 169 15.05 16.64 -11.27
C GLY A 169 16.19 16.09 -10.42
N GLU A 170 16.50 14.80 -10.53
CA GLU A 170 17.67 14.19 -9.88
C GLU A 170 18.98 14.76 -10.41
N ARG A 171 19.09 15.00 -11.73
CA ARG A 171 20.28 15.63 -12.33
C ARG A 171 20.46 17.05 -11.82
N ILE A 172 19.40 17.86 -11.78
CA ILE A 172 19.44 19.23 -11.24
C ILE A 172 19.79 19.23 -9.75
N PHE A 173 19.18 18.33 -8.96
CA PHE A 173 19.44 18.24 -7.52
C PHE A 173 20.87 17.79 -7.23
N ARG A 174 21.41 16.83 -7.99
CA ARG A 174 22.82 16.41 -7.91
C ARG A 174 23.76 17.54 -8.32
N MET A 175 23.48 18.26 -9.40
CA MET A 175 24.26 19.44 -9.81
C MET A 175 24.25 20.54 -8.74
N ARG A 176 23.10 20.78 -8.10
CA ARG A 176 22.98 21.73 -6.98
C ARG A 176 23.78 21.30 -5.75
N ARG A 177 23.73 20.02 -5.34
CA ARG A 177 24.58 19.49 -4.24
C ARG A 177 26.06 19.53 -4.57
N ALA A 178 26.43 19.40 -5.84
CA ALA A 178 27.82 19.49 -6.30
C ALA A 178 28.31 20.93 -6.52
N GLY A 179 27.49 21.96 -6.21
CA GLY A 179 27.88 23.36 -6.40
C GLY A 179 27.99 23.83 -7.85
N LEU A 180 27.47 23.04 -8.82
CA LEU A 180 27.59 23.28 -10.26
C LEU A 180 26.39 24.04 -10.86
N GLY A 181 25.66 24.79 -10.04
CA GLY A 181 24.59 25.67 -10.51
C GLY A 181 25.18 26.88 -11.23
N ARG A 182 24.84 27.06 -12.52
CA ARG A 182 25.28 28.17 -13.38
C ARG A 182 25.35 29.49 -12.60
N LYS A 183 26.55 30.09 -12.58
CA LYS A 183 26.70 31.52 -12.26
C LYS A 183 25.88 32.30 -13.29
N ALA A 184 24.94 33.11 -12.79
CA ALA A 184 24.38 34.21 -13.56
C ALA A 184 25.46 35.29 -13.75
#